data_AF-A0A2C9THP0-F1
#
_entry.id   AF-A0A2C9THP0-F1
#
_cell.length_a   1.000
_cell.length_b   1.000
_cell.length_c   1.000
_cell.angle_alpha   90.00
_cell.angle_beta   90.00
_cell.angle_gamma   90.00
#
_symmetry.space_group_name_H-M   'P 1'
#
loop_
_entity.id
_entity.type
_entity.pdbx_description
1 polymer ?
#
loop_
_entity_poly.entity_id
_entity_poly.type
_entity_poly.pdbx_seq_one_letter_code
_entity_poly.pdbx_strand_id
1 'polypeptide(L)' 'GTTYKIYFGFADRHAYEDFKQSDAFNDHFSKDALSHYFGSSGQHSSYFERYLYPIKE' A
#
# COMPACT_ATOMS: atom_id res chain seq x y z
N GLY A 1 -0.32 10.26 -17.12
CA GLY A 1 -0.90 9.03 -16.54
C GLY A 1 -1.54 9.38 -15.22
N THR A 2 -2.64 8.72 -14.87
CA THR A 2 -3.33 8.94 -13.59
C THR A 2 -2.61 8.12 -12.51
N THR A 3 -2.06 8.80 -11.50
CA THR A 3 -1.45 8.14 -10.34
C THR A 3 -2.44 8.15 -9.18
N TYR A 4 -2.79 6.97 -8.68
CA TYR A 4 -3.61 6.82 -7.48
C TYR A 4 -2.70 6.71 -6.25
N LYS A 5 -3.05 7.43 -5.19
CA LYS A 5 -2.36 7.34 -3.90
C LYS A 5 -3.38 6.94 -2.83
N ILE A 6 -3.06 5.90 -2.08
CA ILE A 6 -3.87 5.41 -0.97
C ILE A 6 -3.08 5.65 0.31
N TYR A 7 -3.74 6.23 1.31
CA TYR A 7 -3.14 6.53 2.60
C TYR A 7 -3.93 5.78 3.68
N PHE A 8 -3.23 5.03 4.50
CA PHE A 8 -3.78 4.36 5.67
C PHE A 8 -3.21 5.00 6.93
N GLY A 9 -4.10 5.37 7.86
CA GLY A 9 -3.73 5.86 9.19
C GLY A 9 -3.95 4.78 10.22
N PHE A 10 -2.95 4.53 11.06
CA PHE A 10 -3.02 3.57 12.15
C PHE A 10 -2.69 4.25 13.48
N ALA A 11 -3.32 3.79 14.56
CA ALA A 11 -3.07 4.31 15.91
C ALA A 11 -1.63 3.98 16.38
N ASP A 12 -1.13 2.81 15.98
CA ASP A 12 0.21 2.34 16.31
C ASP A 12 0.74 1.38 15.23
N ARG A 13 1.99 0.93 15.40
CA ARG A 13 2.65 0.02 14.46
C ARG A 13 2.02 -1.37 14.43
N HIS A 14 1.53 -1.89 15.55
CA HIS A 14 0.94 -3.24 15.58
C HIS A 14 -0.34 -3.27 14.76
N ALA A 15 -1.19 -2.25 14.88
CA ALA A 15 -2.40 -2.12 14.05
C ALA A 15 -2.09 -2.09 12.54
N TYR A 16 -0.97 -1.46 12.14
CA TYR A 16 -0.50 -1.51 10.76
C TYR A 16 -0.05 -2.92 10.33
N GLU A 17 0.77 -3.59 11.13
CA GLU A 17 1.30 -4.92 10.80
C GLU A 17 0.16 -5.97 10.76
N ASP A 18 -0.80 -5.88 11.68
CA ASP A 18 -2.02 -6.71 11.70
C ASP A 18 -2.86 -6.48 10.45
N PHE A 19 -3.05 -5.22 10.04
CA PHE A 19 -3.73 -4.91 8.77
C PHE A 19 -2.97 -5.49 7.58
N LYS A 20 -1.63 -5.38 7.53
CA LYS A 20 -0.82 -5.91 6.42
C LYS A 20 -0.94 -7.44 6.29
N GLN A 21 -1.16 -8.14 7.40
CA GLN A 21 -1.33 -9.59 7.42
C GLN A 21 -2.78 -10.03 7.15
N SER A 22 -3.73 -9.12 7.16
CA SER A 22 -5.14 -9.43 6.97
C SER A 22 -5.47 -9.87 5.55
N ASP A 23 -6.50 -10.72 5.42
CA ASP A 23 -7.05 -11.13 4.12
C ASP A 23 -7.51 -9.91 3.31
N ALA A 24 -8.11 -8.91 3.97
CA ALA A 24 -8.53 -7.68 3.33
C ALA A 24 -7.38 -6.93 2.63
N PHE A 25 -6.19 -6.91 3.24
CA PHE A 25 -5.01 -6.35 2.59
C PHE A 25 -4.54 -7.22 1.43
N ASN A 26 -4.44 -8.53 1.67
CA ASN A 26 -3.94 -9.48 0.66
C ASN A 26 -4.81 -9.53 -0.59
N ASP A 27 -6.14 -9.46 -0.44
CA ASP A 27 -7.11 -9.59 -1.52
C ASP A 27 -7.31 -8.28 -2.32
N HIS A 28 -6.96 -7.13 -1.76
CA HIS A 28 -7.33 -5.83 -2.35
C HIS A 28 -6.18 -4.83 -2.50
N PHE A 29 -5.15 -4.89 -1.66
CA PHE A 29 -4.12 -3.85 -1.56
C PHE A 29 -2.69 -4.38 -1.69
N SER A 30 -2.52 -5.71 -1.69
CA SER A 30 -1.25 -6.35 -2.01
C SER A 30 -0.81 -6.01 -3.43
N LYS A 31 0.50 -6.10 -3.68
CA LYS A 31 1.06 -5.92 -5.01
C LYS A 31 0.41 -6.87 -6.03
N ASP A 32 0.15 -8.11 -5.62
CA ASP A 32 -0.44 -9.13 -6.50
C ASP A 32 -1.91 -8.81 -6.78
N ALA A 33 -2.67 -8.40 -5.76
CA ALA A 33 -4.06 -7.96 -5.92
C ALA A 33 -4.20 -6.69 -6.77
N LEU A 34 -3.19 -5.84 -6.85
CA LEU A 34 -3.19 -4.65 -7.71
C LEU A 34 -2.52 -4.88 -9.07
N SER A 35 -1.97 -6.07 -9.30
CA SER A 35 -1.14 -6.35 -10.47
C SER A 35 -1.88 -6.18 -11.80
N HIS A 36 -3.19 -6.41 -11.85
CA HIS A 36 -4.00 -6.21 -13.05
C HIS A 36 -4.25 -4.74 -13.40
N TYR A 37 -4.04 -3.82 -12.46
CA TYR A 37 -4.08 -2.37 -12.71
C TYR A 37 -2.73 -1.83 -13.21
N PHE A 38 -1.66 -2.61 -13.05
CA PHE A 38 -0.35 -2.27 -13.57
C PHE A 38 -0.35 -2.48 -15.09
N GLY A 39 -0.35 -1.38 -15.84
CA GLY A 39 -0.25 -1.43 -17.29
C GLY A 39 0.99 -2.21 -17.74
N SER A 40 0.92 -2.86 -18.91
CA SER A 40 2.00 -3.69 -19.46
C SER A 40 3.31 -2.93 -19.73
N SER A 41 3.30 -1.59 -19.65
CA SER A 41 4.49 -0.76 -19.78
C SER A 41 5.16 -0.58 -18.41
N GLY A 42 6.34 -1.19 -18.24
CA GLY A 42 7.18 -1.05 -17.04
C GLY A 42 7.63 0.38 -16.70
N GLN A 43 7.17 1.41 -17.44
CA GLN A 43 7.43 2.82 -17.17
C GLN A 43 6.40 3.50 -16.26
N HIS A 44 5.17 2.94 -16.08
CA HIS A 44 4.10 3.62 -15.34
C HIS A 44 3.51 2.81 -14.16
N SER A 45 3.98 1.59 -13.94
CA SER A 45 3.44 0.69 -12.92
C SER A 45 4.30 0.70 -11.66
N SER A 46 4.14 1.74 -10.83
CA SER A 46 4.89 1.88 -9.59
C SER A 46 4.03 1.47 -8.39
N TYR A 47 4.20 0.25 -7.88
CA TYR A 47 3.77 -0.09 -6.53
C TYR A 47 4.86 0.32 -5.56
N PHE A 48 4.55 1.26 -4.65
CA PHE A 48 5.51 1.76 -3.67
C PHE A 48 4.82 1.96 -2.33
N GLU A 49 5.24 1.20 -1.33
CA GLU A 49 4.82 1.37 0.06
C GLU A 49 5.77 2.32 0.77
N ARG A 50 5.24 3.37 1.41
CA ARG A 50 6.03 4.28 2.24
C ARG A 50 5.44 4.38 3.64
N TYR A 51 6.30 4.19 4.63
CA TYR A 51 5.96 4.34 6.04
C TYR A 51 6.37 5.72 6.53
N LEU A 52 5.40 6.44 7.11
CA LEU A 52 5.63 7.73 7.74
C LEU A 52 5.43 7.53 9.24
N TYR A 53 6.50 7.75 10.00
CA TYR A 53 6.46 7.68 11.46
C TYR A 53 6.34 9.11 12.02
N PRO A 54 5.49 9.34 13.03
CA PRO A 54 5.46 10.63 13.70
C PRO A 54 6.83 10.93 14.31
N ILE A 55 7.29 12.18 14.14
CA ILE A 55 8.50 12.67 14.81
C ILE A 55 8.13 12.82 16.29
N LYS A 56 8.84 12.12 17.18
CA LYS A 56 8.75 12.41 18.62
C LYS A 56 9.51 13.72 18.85
N GLU A 57 8.82 14.74 19.34
CA GLU A 57 9.45 15.97 19.86
C GLU A 57 10.30 15.66 21.10
#